data_AF-A0A0Q8QFC6-F1
#
_entry.id   AF-A0A0Q8QFC6-F1
#
_cell.length_a   1.000
_cell.length_b   1.000
_cell.length_c   1.000
_cell.angle_alpha   90.00
_cell.angle_beta   90.00
_cell.angle_gamma   90.00
#
_symmetry.space_group_name_H-M   'P 1'
#
loop_
_entity.id
_entity.type
_entity.pdbx_description
1 polymer ?
#
loop_
_entity_poly.entity_id
_entity_poly.type
_entity_poly.pdbx_seq_one_letter_code
_entity_poly.pdbx_strand_id
1 'polypeptide(L)'
;MVRWADADWPLVVRRRDDAAQSEDACLGLAAPPDPASGAKLRLPLRVPSQHIARHSAPLPLDAVTDALPAHWRASFARLAESRAGLDLRVFGSLALQALTGQAYLRDASDIDLLFRPRDSAELDEGTLLLASHHDELPLDGEIIFPSGQAVAWKEWFTTRARAERVLVKSQDGVKLGTRAELRAELEPA
;
A
#
# COMPACT_ATOMS: atom_id res chain seq x y z
N MET A 1 -13.89 -15.13 21.39
CA MET A 1 -12.80 -14.22 21.01
C MET A 1 -11.84 -15.02 20.14
N VAL A 2 -11.78 -14.75 18.84
CA VAL A 2 -10.85 -15.48 17.96
C VAL A 2 -9.43 -15.05 18.31
N ARG A 3 -8.49 -15.99 18.37
CA ARG A 3 -7.07 -15.63 18.49
C ARG A 3 -6.52 -15.44 17.09
N TRP A 4 -5.68 -14.41 16.91
CA TRP A 4 -5.09 -14.07 15.61
C TRP A 4 -4.41 -15.27 14.92
N ALA A 5 -3.68 -16.05 15.71
CA ALA A 5 -3.01 -17.26 15.25
C ALA A 5 -3.99 -18.38 14.85
N ASP A 6 -5.08 -18.56 15.60
CA ASP A 6 -6.08 -19.61 15.32
C ASP A 6 -6.85 -19.32 14.02
N ALA A 7 -6.94 -18.04 13.63
CA ALA A 7 -7.60 -17.59 12.40
C ALA A 7 -6.67 -17.51 11.18
N ASP A 8 -5.39 -17.86 11.34
CA ASP A 8 -4.35 -17.75 10.30
C ASP A 8 -4.28 -16.36 9.64
N TRP A 9 -4.54 -15.31 10.43
CA TRP A 9 -4.53 -13.93 9.94
C TRP A 9 -3.11 -13.41 9.74
N PRO A 10 -2.87 -12.60 8.70
CA PRO A 10 -1.53 -12.19 8.32
C PRO A 10 -0.93 -11.18 9.30
N LEU A 11 0.39 -11.10 9.30
CA LEU A 11 1.12 -9.93 9.81
C LEU A 11 1.57 -9.08 8.62
N VAL A 12 1.69 -7.77 8.82
CA VAL A 12 2.09 -6.83 7.77
C VAL A 12 3.55 -6.46 7.96
N VAL A 13 4.35 -6.50 6.88
CA VAL A 13 5.74 -6.04 6.90
C VAL A 13 5.79 -4.56 7.27
N ARG A 14 6.71 -4.20 8.16
CA ARG A 14 7.01 -2.81 8.55
C ARG A 14 8.48 -2.50 8.32
N ARG A 15 8.81 -1.21 8.38
CA ARG A 15 10.20 -0.73 8.34
C ARG A 15 11.05 -1.48 9.38
N ARG A 16 12.33 -1.72 9.06
CA ARG A 16 13.27 -2.29 10.02
C ARG A 16 13.42 -1.35 11.21
N ASP A 17 13.50 -1.94 12.39
CA ASP A 17 13.92 -1.22 13.59
C ASP A 17 15.45 -1.19 13.64
N ASP A 18 16.04 -0.13 14.19
CA ASP A 18 17.51 0.01 14.31
C ASP A 18 18.17 -1.15 15.07
N ALA A 19 17.44 -1.77 15.99
CA ALA A 19 17.91 -2.90 16.77
C ALA A 19 17.74 -4.27 16.07
N ALA A 20 17.16 -4.33 14.87
CA ALA A 20 16.88 -5.57 14.15
C ALA A 20 18.15 -6.20 13.56
N GLN A 21 18.27 -7.52 13.68
CA GLN A 21 19.37 -8.24 13.02
C GLN A 21 19.06 -8.42 11.52
N SER A 22 20.09 -8.72 10.72
CA SER A 22 19.97 -8.96 9.27
C SER A 22 18.92 -10.03 8.91
N GLU A 23 18.79 -11.05 9.76
CA GLU A 23 17.87 -12.17 9.52
C GLU A 23 16.48 -11.96 10.13
N ASP A 24 16.25 -10.83 10.80
CA ASP A 24 14.95 -10.53 11.41
C ASP A 24 14.02 -9.83 10.42
N ALA A 25 12.76 -10.29 10.40
CA ALA A 25 11.66 -9.57 9.80
C ALA A 25 10.96 -8.72 10.86
N CYS A 26 10.81 -7.43 10.59
CA CYS A 26 9.97 -6.53 11.38
C CYS A 26 8.54 -6.58 10.82
N LEU A 27 7.60 -7.02 11.65
CA LEU A 27 6.21 -7.25 11.30
C LEU A 27 5.28 -6.45 12.22
N GLY A 28 4.04 -6.27 11.81
CA GLY A 28 3.01 -5.61 12.59
C GLY A 28 1.71 -6.40 12.56
N LEU A 29 1.12 -6.61 13.73
CA LEU A 29 -0.28 -6.99 13.85
C LEU A 29 -1.10 -5.71 13.88
N ALA A 30 -2.03 -5.57 12.95
CA ALA A 30 -2.97 -4.45 12.91
C ALA A 30 -4.37 -4.98 13.25
N ALA A 31 -4.81 -4.84 14.50
CA ALA A 31 -6.14 -5.27 14.91
C ALA A 31 -7.22 -4.43 14.21
N PRO A 32 -8.45 -4.96 14.04
CA PRO A 32 -9.57 -4.13 13.60
C PRO A 32 -9.73 -2.93 14.56
N PRO A 33 -10.12 -1.75 14.05
CA PRO A 33 -10.36 -0.59 14.88
C PRO A 33 -11.45 -0.88 15.91
N ASP A 34 -11.29 -0.33 17.11
CA ASP A 34 -12.33 -0.39 18.14
C ASP A 34 -13.63 0.25 17.61
N PRO A 35 -14.80 -0.43 17.69
CA PRO A 35 -16.04 0.07 17.08
C PRO A 35 -16.56 1.39 17.67
N ALA A 36 -16.26 1.68 18.94
CA ALA A 36 -16.79 2.86 19.64
C ALA A 36 -15.85 4.07 19.50
N SER A 37 -14.55 3.85 19.75
CA SER A 37 -13.53 4.91 19.76
C SER A 37 -12.80 5.06 18.43
N GLY A 38 -12.85 4.04 17.57
CA GLY A 38 -12.02 3.98 16.37
C GLY A 38 -10.52 3.79 16.65
N ALA A 39 -10.12 3.50 17.89
CA ALA A 39 -8.73 3.28 18.22
C ALA A 39 -8.16 2.08 17.44
N LYS A 40 -7.02 2.26 16.77
CA LYS A 40 -6.33 1.19 16.04
C LYS A 40 -5.23 0.61 16.93
N LEU A 41 -5.36 -0.65 17.35
CA LEU A 41 -4.28 -1.35 18.04
C LEU A 41 -3.29 -1.92 17.02
N ARG A 42 -2.04 -1.46 17.10
CA ARG A 42 -0.94 -1.95 16.27
C ARG A 42 0.17 -2.50 17.17
N LEU A 43 0.45 -3.79 17.06
CA LEU A 43 1.50 -4.43 17.84
C LEU A 43 2.72 -4.68 16.94
N PRO A 44 3.87 -4.04 17.19
CA PRO A 44 5.10 -4.36 16.49
C PRO A 44 5.61 -5.72 16.96
N LEU A 45 6.08 -6.52 16.02
CA LEU A 45 6.64 -7.84 16.23
C LEU A 45 7.96 -7.94 15.49
N ARG A 46 8.86 -8.75 16.04
CA ARG A 46 10.09 -9.14 15.36
C ARG A 46 10.18 -10.65 15.37
N VAL A 47 10.39 -11.22 14.20
CA VAL A 47 10.51 -12.66 14.04
C VAL A 47 11.72 -12.99 13.18
N PRO A 48 12.47 -14.05 13.51
CA PRO A 48 13.47 -14.58 12.59
C PRO A 48 12.81 -14.96 11.26
N SER A 49 13.39 -14.52 10.15
CA SER A 49 12.80 -14.73 8.80
C SER A 49 12.62 -16.22 8.47
N GLN A 50 13.49 -17.08 9.00
CA GLN A 50 13.37 -18.54 8.88
C GLN A 50 12.08 -19.14 9.48
N HIS A 51 11.39 -18.41 10.36
CA HIS A 51 10.11 -18.84 10.93
C HIS A 51 8.89 -18.38 10.09
N ILE A 52 9.11 -17.62 9.02
CA ILE A 52 8.04 -17.19 8.12
C ILE A 52 7.75 -18.34 7.15
N ALA A 53 6.65 -19.05 7.41
CA ALA A 53 6.23 -20.16 6.56
C ALA A 53 5.71 -19.70 5.18
N ARG A 54 5.07 -18.52 5.12
CA ARG A 54 4.45 -17.96 3.91
C ARG A 54 4.56 -16.45 3.90
N HIS A 55 4.77 -15.88 2.72
CA HIS A 55 4.60 -14.46 2.45
C HIS A 55 3.86 -14.29 1.11
N SER A 56 3.28 -13.12 0.90
CA SER A 56 2.69 -12.76 -0.39
C SER A 56 2.88 -11.28 -0.66
N ALA A 57 2.75 -10.91 -1.93
CA ALA A 57 2.52 -9.52 -2.31
C ALA A 57 1.18 -9.02 -1.71
N PRO A 58 0.98 -7.69 -1.63
CA PRO A 58 -0.34 -7.12 -1.35
C PRO A 58 -1.39 -7.58 -2.37
N LEU A 59 -2.67 -7.47 -2.00
CA LEU A 59 -3.75 -8.10 -2.75
C LEU A 59 -3.93 -7.46 -4.13
N PRO A 60 -4.22 -8.24 -5.19
CA PRO A 60 -4.73 -7.65 -6.43
C PRO A 60 -6.10 -6.98 -6.21
N LEU A 61 -6.50 -6.09 -7.12
CA LEU A 61 -7.74 -5.31 -6.98
C LEU A 61 -9.00 -6.21 -6.94
N ASP A 62 -9.03 -7.29 -7.71
CA ASP A 62 -10.14 -8.25 -7.75
C ASP A 62 -10.33 -9.01 -6.44
N ALA A 63 -9.25 -9.27 -5.70
CA ALA A 63 -9.29 -10.00 -4.44
C ALA A 63 -9.97 -9.23 -3.29
N VAL A 64 -10.29 -7.93 -3.46
CA VAL A 64 -10.97 -7.13 -2.44
C VAL A 64 -12.40 -6.75 -2.79
N THR A 65 -12.92 -7.19 -3.94
CA THR A 65 -14.23 -6.74 -4.44
C THR A 65 -15.38 -6.99 -3.46
N ASP A 66 -15.38 -8.15 -2.80
CA ASP A 66 -16.43 -8.52 -1.84
C ASP A 66 -16.34 -7.74 -0.51
N ALA A 67 -15.14 -7.23 -0.19
CA ALA A 67 -14.88 -6.46 1.01
C ALA A 67 -15.24 -4.96 0.86
N LEU A 68 -15.52 -4.50 -0.36
CA LEU A 68 -15.82 -3.09 -0.63
C LEU A 68 -17.19 -2.66 -0.09
N PRO A 69 -17.27 -1.48 0.55
CA PRO A 69 -18.53 -0.78 0.78
C PRO A 69 -19.28 -0.56 -0.53
N ALA A 70 -20.61 -0.69 -0.51
CA ALA A 70 -21.44 -0.64 -1.71
C ALA A 70 -21.23 0.64 -2.54
N HIS A 71 -21.01 1.78 -1.88
CA HIS A 71 -20.83 3.08 -2.53
C HIS A 71 -19.51 3.21 -3.31
N TRP A 72 -18.49 2.39 -3.03
CA TRP A 72 -17.23 2.38 -3.80
C TRP A 72 -17.22 1.38 -4.96
N ARG A 73 -18.10 0.37 -4.95
CA ARG A 73 -18.00 -0.79 -5.87
C ARG A 73 -17.96 -0.41 -7.34
N ALA A 74 -18.85 0.48 -7.78
CA ALA A 74 -18.95 0.85 -9.20
C ALA A 74 -17.70 1.58 -9.71
N SER A 75 -17.21 2.57 -8.95
CA SER A 75 -15.99 3.32 -9.31
C SER A 75 -14.73 2.46 -9.18
N PHE A 76 -14.67 1.58 -8.17
CA PHE A 76 -13.54 0.66 -8.00
C PHE A 76 -13.48 -0.38 -9.13
N ALA A 77 -14.63 -0.87 -9.61
CA ALA A 77 -14.69 -1.76 -10.77
C ALA A 77 -14.14 -1.08 -12.03
N ARG A 78 -14.53 0.19 -12.29
CA ARG A 78 -13.97 0.97 -13.41
C ARG A 78 -12.45 1.16 -13.30
N LEU A 79 -11.93 1.43 -12.10
CA LEU A 79 -10.49 1.50 -11.86
C LEU A 79 -9.81 0.15 -12.18
N ALA A 80 -10.41 -0.94 -11.72
CA ALA A 80 -9.87 -2.29 -11.92
C ALA A 80 -9.89 -2.73 -13.39
N GLU A 81 -10.87 -2.30 -14.18
CA GLU A 81 -10.90 -2.50 -15.63
C GLU A 81 -9.88 -1.61 -16.35
N SER A 82 -9.79 -0.33 -15.95
CA SER A 82 -8.95 0.68 -16.61
C SER A 82 -7.45 0.53 -16.33
N ARG A 83 -7.03 -0.28 -15.35
CA ARG A 83 -5.60 -0.48 -15.05
C ARG A 83 -4.79 -1.11 -16.18
N ALA A 84 -5.43 -1.74 -17.16
CA ALA A 84 -4.81 -2.22 -18.40
C ALA A 84 -3.45 -2.96 -18.26
N GLY A 85 -3.23 -3.72 -17.18
CA GLY A 85 -1.98 -4.47 -16.95
C GLY A 85 -1.01 -3.83 -15.96
N LEU A 86 -1.23 -2.58 -15.54
CA LEU A 86 -0.47 -1.93 -14.48
C LEU A 86 -0.54 -2.76 -13.18
N ASP A 87 0.59 -2.83 -12.46
CA ASP A 87 0.68 -3.49 -11.15
C ASP A 87 0.15 -2.56 -10.04
N LEU A 88 -1.18 -2.55 -9.90
CA LEU A 88 -1.90 -1.93 -8.80
C LEU A 88 -2.35 -3.00 -7.81
N ARG A 89 -1.98 -2.82 -6.54
CA ARG A 89 -2.29 -3.73 -5.44
C ARG A 89 -2.90 -3.00 -4.26
N VAL A 90 -3.87 -3.61 -3.61
CA VAL A 90 -4.50 -3.08 -2.39
C VAL A 90 -3.72 -3.52 -1.17
N PHE A 91 -3.47 -2.57 -0.27
CA PHE A 91 -2.94 -2.85 1.06
C PHE A 91 -3.79 -2.13 2.13
N GLY A 92 -3.30 -2.08 3.37
CA GLY A 92 -3.96 -1.33 4.43
C GLY A 92 -5.32 -1.89 4.83
N SER A 93 -6.26 -0.99 5.14
CA SER A 93 -7.51 -1.34 5.83
C SER A 93 -8.43 -2.22 4.98
N LEU A 94 -8.58 -1.91 3.69
CA LEU A 94 -9.42 -2.69 2.77
C LEU A 94 -8.84 -4.11 2.55
N ALA A 95 -7.52 -4.23 2.38
CA ALA A 95 -6.88 -5.54 2.25
C ALA A 95 -7.03 -6.39 3.51
N LEU A 96 -6.86 -5.80 4.70
CA LEU A 96 -7.06 -6.50 5.97
C LEU A 96 -8.52 -6.93 6.16
N GLN A 97 -9.49 -6.11 5.75
CA GLN A 97 -10.91 -6.50 5.75
C GLN A 97 -11.16 -7.71 4.85
N ALA A 98 -10.61 -7.73 3.64
CA ALA A 98 -10.74 -8.86 2.72
C ALA A 98 -10.10 -10.15 3.28
N LEU A 99 -8.91 -10.04 3.89
CA LEU A 99 -8.17 -11.19 4.41
C LEU A 99 -8.76 -11.76 5.70
N THR A 100 -9.31 -10.92 6.56
CA THR A 100 -9.75 -11.32 7.91
C THR A 100 -11.27 -11.47 8.04
N GLY A 101 -12.04 -10.90 7.11
CA GLY A 101 -13.49 -10.76 7.21
C GLY A 101 -13.96 -9.81 8.33
N GLN A 102 -13.05 -9.10 9.01
CA GLN A 102 -13.38 -8.15 10.07
C GLN A 102 -13.61 -6.75 9.51
N ALA A 103 -14.39 -5.93 10.22
CA ALA A 103 -14.58 -4.53 9.85
C ALA A 103 -13.32 -3.70 10.13
N TYR A 104 -12.59 -3.31 9.09
CA TYR A 104 -11.46 -2.38 9.17
C TYR A 104 -11.79 -1.00 8.62
N LEU A 105 -12.69 -0.94 7.64
CA LEU A 105 -13.11 0.30 7.02
C LEU A 105 -14.10 1.07 7.90
N ARG A 106 -14.01 2.39 7.81
CA ARG A 106 -14.90 3.37 8.45
C ARG A 106 -15.25 4.45 7.43
N ASP A 107 -16.18 5.32 7.75
CA ASP A 107 -16.63 6.37 6.83
C ASP A 107 -15.51 7.29 6.33
N ALA A 108 -14.51 7.55 7.19
CA ALA A 108 -13.33 8.36 6.85
C ALA A 108 -12.15 7.54 6.31
N SER A 109 -12.36 6.27 5.92
CA SER A 109 -11.31 5.43 5.36
C SER A 109 -10.98 5.81 3.92
N ASP A 110 -9.72 5.65 3.60
CA ASP A 110 -9.15 5.65 2.26
C ASP A 110 -9.03 4.23 1.69
N ILE A 111 -8.70 4.18 0.40
CA ILE A 111 -8.30 2.97 -0.31
C ILE A 111 -6.80 3.09 -0.57
N ASP A 112 -6.02 2.36 0.22
CA ASP A 112 -4.56 2.27 0.12
C ASP A 112 -4.14 1.38 -1.07
N LEU A 113 -3.53 1.96 -2.11
CA LEU A 113 -2.96 1.22 -3.25
C LEU A 113 -1.45 1.35 -3.36
N LEU A 114 -0.79 0.26 -3.74
CA LEU A 114 0.60 0.22 -4.14
C LEU A 114 0.66 0.14 -5.66
N PHE A 115 1.42 1.05 -6.26
CA PHE A 115 1.68 1.08 -7.69
C PHE A 115 3.15 0.75 -7.97
N ARG A 116 3.41 -0.27 -8.80
CA ARG A 116 4.76 -0.67 -9.24
C ARG A 116 4.91 -0.51 -10.76
N PRO A 117 5.30 0.67 -11.25
CA PRO A 117 5.60 0.84 -12.67
C PRO A 117 6.84 0.05 -13.06
N ARG A 118 6.81 -0.58 -14.23
CA ARG A 118 7.96 -1.31 -14.82
C ARG A 118 8.87 -0.37 -15.60
N ASP A 119 8.31 0.65 -16.21
CA ASP A 119 9.00 1.63 -17.06
C ASP A 119 8.40 3.03 -16.88
N SER A 120 9.01 4.01 -17.54
CA SER A 120 8.56 5.40 -17.48
C SER A 120 7.16 5.63 -18.08
N ALA A 121 6.74 4.85 -19.08
CA ALA A 121 5.43 5.01 -19.70
C ALA A 121 4.32 4.52 -18.76
N GLU A 122 4.53 3.37 -18.10
CA GLU A 122 3.61 2.89 -17.07
C GLU A 122 3.48 3.88 -15.93
N LEU A 123 4.59 4.46 -15.46
CA LEU A 123 4.55 5.47 -14.40
C LEU A 123 3.62 6.63 -14.77
N ASP A 124 3.69 7.11 -16.00
CA ASP A 124 2.87 8.22 -16.49
C ASP A 124 1.41 7.79 -16.69
N GLU A 125 1.17 6.63 -17.30
CA GLU A 125 -0.17 6.05 -17.48
C GLU A 125 -0.88 5.81 -16.15
N GLY A 126 -0.21 5.13 -15.21
CA GLY A 126 -0.75 4.83 -13.88
C GLY A 126 -0.99 6.10 -13.06
N THR A 127 -0.12 7.10 -13.17
CA THR A 127 -0.34 8.42 -12.55
C THR A 127 -1.61 9.07 -13.08
N LEU A 128 -1.81 9.10 -14.40
CA LEU A 128 -3.00 9.67 -15.03
C LEU A 128 -4.27 8.90 -14.65
N LEU A 129 -4.20 7.57 -14.63
CA LEU A 129 -5.31 6.71 -14.23
C LEU A 129 -5.74 6.99 -12.79
N LEU A 130 -4.80 7.01 -11.84
CA LEU A 130 -5.09 7.26 -10.43
C LEU A 130 -5.66 8.67 -10.23
N ALA A 131 -5.11 9.67 -10.92
CA ALA A 131 -5.63 11.03 -10.89
C ALA A 131 -7.07 11.12 -11.44
N SER A 132 -7.41 10.35 -12.47
CA SER A 132 -8.76 10.36 -13.05
C SER A 132 -9.86 9.81 -12.11
N HIS A 133 -9.49 9.07 -11.07
CA HIS A 133 -10.42 8.48 -10.09
C HIS A 133 -10.44 9.22 -8.74
N HIS A 134 -9.63 10.29 -8.58
CA HIS A 134 -9.50 11.07 -7.34
C HIS A 134 -10.83 11.61 -6.80
N ASP A 135 -11.73 12.05 -7.69
CA ASP A 135 -13.01 12.65 -7.28
C ASP A 135 -14.06 11.61 -6.90
N GLU A 136 -13.86 10.34 -7.28
CA GLU A 136 -14.84 9.26 -7.09
C GLU A 136 -14.48 8.31 -5.96
N LEU A 137 -13.18 8.15 -5.69
CA LEU A 137 -12.66 7.21 -4.70
C LEU A 137 -11.65 7.93 -3.80
N PRO A 138 -11.67 7.68 -2.48
CA PRO A 138 -10.68 8.25 -1.56
C PRO A 138 -9.36 7.48 -1.67
N LEU A 139 -8.71 7.57 -2.83
CA LEU A 139 -7.46 6.85 -3.10
C LEU A 139 -6.31 7.48 -2.29
N ASP A 140 -5.58 6.63 -1.57
CA ASP A 140 -4.23 6.94 -1.05
C ASP A 140 -3.24 5.83 -1.39
N GLY A 141 -1.94 6.07 -1.28
CA GLY A 141 -0.99 5.06 -1.72
C GLY A 141 0.43 5.51 -1.96
N GLU A 142 1.23 4.54 -2.39
CA GLU A 142 2.65 4.72 -2.67
C GLU A 142 3.01 4.16 -4.05
N ILE A 143 3.88 4.88 -4.76
CA ILE A 143 4.58 4.40 -5.96
C ILE A 143 5.87 3.74 -5.48
N ILE A 144 6.09 2.48 -5.85
CA ILE A 144 7.28 1.70 -5.49
C ILE A 144 8.15 1.55 -6.74
N PHE A 145 9.37 2.07 -6.67
CA PHE A 145 10.38 2.01 -7.71
C PHE A 145 11.21 0.71 -7.63
N PRO A 146 11.92 0.31 -8.70
CA PRO A 146 12.65 -0.96 -8.76
C PRO A 146 13.62 -1.21 -7.60
N SER A 147 14.24 -0.17 -7.05
CA SER A 147 15.13 -0.32 -5.89
C SER A 147 14.38 -0.59 -4.56
N GLY A 148 13.05 -0.65 -4.57
CA GLY A 148 12.21 -0.72 -3.38
C GLY A 148 11.99 0.64 -2.68
N GLN A 149 12.41 1.74 -3.31
CA GLN A 149 12.10 3.09 -2.85
C GLN A 149 10.62 3.40 -3.08
N ALA A 150 9.99 4.06 -2.12
CA ALA A 150 8.57 4.35 -2.12
C ALA A 150 8.32 5.86 -1.98
N VAL A 151 7.38 6.39 -2.75
CA VAL A 151 6.92 7.79 -2.63
C VAL A 151 5.41 7.81 -2.53
N ALA A 152 4.88 8.60 -1.60
CA ALA A 152 3.44 8.84 -1.53
C ALA A 152 2.99 9.49 -2.84
N TRP A 153 2.04 8.88 -3.57
CA TRP A 153 1.68 9.38 -4.90
C TRP A 153 1.13 10.82 -4.86
N LYS A 154 0.61 11.26 -3.70
CA LYS A 154 0.08 12.63 -3.55
C LYS A 154 1.21 13.62 -3.65
N GLU A 155 2.39 13.31 -3.10
CA GLU A 155 3.59 14.14 -3.29
C GLU A 155 4.08 14.09 -4.74
N TRP A 156 3.96 12.94 -5.39
CA TRP A 156 4.30 12.79 -6.82
C TRP A 156 3.42 13.69 -7.71
N PHE A 157 2.13 13.81 -7.41
CA PHE A 157 1.17 14.61 -8.19
C PHE A 157 1.19 16.11 -7.83
N THR A 158 1.35 16.46 -6.55
CA THR A 158 1.18 17.83 -6.05
C THR A 158 2.43 18.70 -6.14
N THR A 159 3.60 18.12 -6.39
CA THR A 159 4.84 18.87 -6.59
C THR A 159 4.74 19.72 -7.86
N ARG A 160 4.22 20.95 -7.70
CA ARG A 160 4.37 22.03 -8.67
C ARG A 160 5.84 22.09 -9.06
N ALA A 161 6.12 22.33 -10.34
CA ALA A 161 7.44 22.30 -11.00
C ALA A 161 8.62 23.06 -10.32
N ARG A 162 8.43 23.66 -9.14
CA ARG A 162 9.45 24.32 -8.31
C ARG A 162 9.97 23.49 -7.14
N ALA A 163 9.30 22.42 -6.71
CA ALA A 163 9.80 21.51 -5.68
C ALA A 163 10.00 20.12 -6.28
N GLU A 164 11.16 19.90 -6.91
CA GLU A 164 11.52 18.62 -7.53
C GLU A 164 11.77 17.49 -6.51
N ARG A 165 11.78 17.82 -5.21
CA ARG A 165 12.06 16.88 -4.13
C ARG A 165 10.79 16.31 -3.53
N VAL A 166 10.82 14.99 -3.33
CA VAL A 166 9.78 14.18 -2.71
C VAL A 166 10.37 13.42 -1.52
N LEU A 167 9.52 13.05 -0.57
CA LEU A 167 9.90 12.21 0.55
C LEU A 167 9.98 10.76 0.07
N VAL A 168 11.19 10.22 0.05
CA VAL A 168 11.48 8.84 -0.37
C VAL A 168 11.62 7.97 0.87
N LYS A 169 10.80 6.93 0.95
CA LYS A 169 10.85 5.91 2.00
C LYS A 169 11.54 4.66 1.47
N SER A 170 12.30 3.99 2.32
CA SER A 170 12.83 2.65 2.08
C SER A 170 12.68 1.81 3.36
N GLN A 171 13.10 0.54 3.30
CA GLN A 171 13.14 -0.31 4.48
C GLN A 171 14.09 0.21 5.57
N ASP A 172 15.12 0.98 5.17
CA ASP A 172 16.20 1.43 6.05
C ASP A 172 16.00 2.87 6.54
N GLY A 173 15.09 3.64 5.94
CA GLY A 173 14.90 5.02 6.37
C GLY A 173 14.02 5.87 5.46
N VAL A 174 14.15 7.18 5.67
CA VAL A 174 13.44 8.21 4.93
C VAL A 174 14.44 9.29 4.54
N LYS A 175 14.42 9.71 3.27
CA LYS A 175 15.29 10.78 2.74
C LYS A 175 14.48 11.69 1.82
N LEU A 176 15.02 12.87 1.53
CA LEU A 176 14.55 13.66 0.39
C LEU A 176 15.32 13.21 -0.86
N GLY A 177 14.59 12.90 -1.92
CA GLY A 177 15.13 12.59 -3.25
C GLY A 177 14.39 13.38 -4.31
N THR A 178 14.89 13.38 -5.54
CA THR A 178 14.24 14.07 -6.67
C THR A 178 13.38 13.11 -7.48
N ARG A 179 12.36 13.65 -8.15
CA ARG A 179 11.54 12.88 -9.10
C ARG A 179 12.37 12.35 -10.28
N ALA A 180 13.39 13.10 -10.70
CA ALA A 180 14.28 12.71 -11.79
C ALA A 180 15.14 11.49 -11.41
N GLU A 181 15.71 11.46 -10.20
CA GLU A 181 16.47 10.31 -9.70
C GLU A 181 15.61 9.04 -9.66
N LEU A 182 14.38 9.14 -9.16
CA LEU A 182 13.46 8.00 -9.10
C LEU A 182 13.02 7.53 -10.49
N ARG A 183 12.73 8.46 -11.40
CA ARG A 183 12.39 8.11 -12.78
C ARG A 183 13.56 7.44 -13.51
N ALA A 184 14.80 7.82 -13.20
CA ALA A 184 15.99 7.21 -13.78
C ALA A 184 16.19 5.73 -13.39
N GLU A 185 15.47 5.23 -12.37
CA GLU A 185 15.45 3.79 -12.04
C GLU A 185 14.60 2.98 -13.02
N LEU A 186 13.71 3.63 -13.76
CA LEU A 186 12.81 3.00 -14.70
C LEU A 186 13.43 3.03 -16.10
N GLU A 187 13.33 1.91 -16.80
CA GLU A 187 13.74 1.86 -18.21
C GLU A 187 12.92 2.88 -19.02
N PRO A 188 13.53 3.53 -20.03
CA PRO A 188 12.77 4.24 -21.03
C PRO A 188 11.92 3.25 -21.83
N ALA A 189 10.71 3.68 -22.20
CA ALA A 189 9.76 2.86 -22.97
C ALA A 189 10.29 2.48 -24.36
#